data_AF-A0A537ATD3-F1
#
_entry.id   AF-A0A537ATD3-F1
#
_cell.length_a   1.000
_cell.length_b   1.000
_cell.length_c   1.000
_cell.angle_alpha   90.00
_cell.angle_beta   90.00
_cell.angle_gamma   90.00
#
_symmetry.space_group_name_H-M   'P 1'
#
loop_
_entity.id
_entity.type
_entity.pdbx_description
1 polymer ?
#
loop_
_entity_poly.entity_id
_entity_poly.type
_entity_poly.pdbx_seq_one_letter_code
_entity_poly.pdbx_strand_id
1 'polypeptide(L)'
;MKLTKIALAVIAATSFGAAFAQSTTQVTLINSLQNQSGALNSQAANIGNASGAGQSRVTAINTLQNQSGALNAQSMNLGNATGAGQSNVTSINTLQNQSGALNRQAMNVGNASGSGVSHVTTINTLQNQSGALNSQSMGLGNAAGAGQSNLTAINTLQNQSGALNAQSMNVANTSGSGVSRVTAINTLQNQSGALNRQAMTIGNASGAGQSHVTAINTLQNQSGALNAQSMNVGNAQ
;
A
#
# COMPACT_ATOMS: atom_id res chain seq x y z
N MET A 1 -9.64 9.46 -37.64
CA MET A 1 -9.50 8.94 -36.27
C MET A 1 -8.21 9.48 -35.67
N LYS A 2 -8.29 10.39 -34.70
CA LYS A 2 -7.10 10.96 -34.05
C LYS A 2 -6.54 9.93 -33.07
N LEU A 3 -5.37 9.38 -33.38
CA LEU A 3 -4.61 8.53 -32.47
C LEU A 3 -4.18 9.38 -31.26
N THR A 4 -4.93 9.27 -30.18
CA THR A 4 -4.54 9.85 -28.88
C THR A 4 -3.28 9.13 -28.43
N LYS A 5 -2.15 9.84 -28.44
CA LYS A 5 -0.85 9.33 -28.01
C LYS A 5 -0.96 8.94 -26.53
N ILE A 6 -1.08 7.64 -26.26
CA ILE A 6 -0.91 7.09 -24.91
C ILE A 6 0.57 7.28 -24.57
N ALA A 7 0.86 8.21 -23.66
CA ALA A 7 2.19 8.34 -23.07
C ALA A 7 2.46 7.09 -22.23
N LEU A 8 3.06 6.07 -22.84
CA LEU A 8 3.55 4.90 -22.15
C LEU A 8 4.82 5.32 -21.40
N ALA A 9 4.68 5.75 -20.14
CA ALA A 9 5.82 5.94 -19.25
C ALA A 9 6.38 4.55 -18.89
N VAL A 10 7.27 4.02 -19.73
CA VAL A 10 8.14 2.91 -19.35
C VAL A 10 9.10 3.46 -18.30
N ILE A 11 8.80 3.26 -17.03
CA ILE A 11 9.78 3.43 -15.95
C ILE A 11 10.76 2.27 -16.13
N ALA A 12 11.80 2.50 -16.91
CA ALA A 12 12.90 1.57 -17.04
C ALA A 12 13.57 1.45 -15.66
N ALA A 13 13.39 0.32 -14.99
CA ALA A 13 14.25 -0.08 -13.89
C ALA A 13 15.61 -0.47 -14.49
N THR A 14 16.44 0.52 -14.81
CA THR A 14 17.82 0.28 -15.18
C THR A 14 18.63 0.01 -13.92
N SER A 15 18.78 -1.27 -13.59
CA SER A 15 19.82 -1.74 -12.68
C SER A 15 21.18 -1.59 -13.36
N PHE A 16 21.92 -0.52 -13.05
CA PHE A 16 23.34 -0.43 -13.38
C PHE A 16 24.12 0.15 -12.21
N GLY A 17 25.13 -0.63 -11.78
CA GLY A 17 26.46 -0.13 -11.44
C GLY A 17 26.59 0.67 -10.14
N ALA A 18 27.48 0.19 -9.27
CA ALA A 18 27.95 0.93 -8.10
C ALA A 18 28.46 2.33 -8.49
N ALA A 19 27.65 3.34 -8.19
CA ALA A 19 28.08 4.70 -7.92
C ALA A 19 27.31 5.12 -6.67
N PHE A 20 28.02 5.35 -5.56
CA PHE A 20 27.47 5.91 -4.32
C PHE A 20 27.10 7.39 -4.50
N ALA A 21 26.43 7.74 -5.60
CA ALA A 21 25.81 9.02 -5.79
C ALA A 21 24.46 8.97 -5.07
N GLN A 22 24.27 9.89 -4.13
CA GLN A 22 23.01 10.23 -3.50
C GLN A 22 22.02 10.73 -4.56
N SER A 23 21.48 9.82 -5.37
CA SER A 23 20.56 10.13 -6.46
C SER A 23 19.26 10.65 -5.85
N THR A 24 18.91 11.89 -6.20
CA THR A 24 17.66 12.52 -5.80
C THR A 24 16.74 12.56 -7.00
N THR A 25 15.57 11.95 -6.87
CA THR A 25 14.52 11.99 -7.89
C THR A 25 13.40 12.93 -7.44
N GLN A 26 12.93 13.79 -8.34
CA GLN A 26 11.74 14.61 -8.13
C GLN A 26 10.76 14.39 -9.28
N VAL A 27 9.53 13.95 -8.97
CA VAL A 27 8.52 13.61 -9.99
C VAL A 27 7.16 14.15 -9.59
N THR A 28 6.45 14.71 -10.57
CA THR A 28 5.01 14.98 -10.47
C THR A 28 4.29 14.05 -11.42
N LEU A 29 3.52 13.11 -10.88
CA LEU A 29 2.72 12.14 -11.62
C LEU A 29 1.25 12.54 -11.54
N ILE A 30 0.63 12.85 -12.67
CA ILE A 30 -0.78 13.27 -12.74
C ILE A 30 -1.51 12.35 -13.72
N ASN A 31 -2.67 11.84 -13.29
CA ASN A 31 -3.56 11.00 -14.10
C ASN A 31 -2.85 9.76 -14.67
N SER A 32 -2.20 8.99 -13.79
CA SER A 32 -1.57 7.72 -14.18
C SER A 32 -2.60 6.61 -14.21
N LEU A 33 -2.74 5.94 -15.36
CA LEU A 33 -3.64 4.82 -15.54
C LEU A 33 -2.88 3.61 -16.08
N GLN A 34 -2.95 2.50 -15.36
CA GLN A 34 -2.57 1.18 -15.84
C GLN A 34 -3.83 0.31 -15.89
N ASN A 35 -4.21 -0.14 -17.09
CA ASN A 35 -5.35 -1.04 -17.28
C ASN A 35 -4.86 -2.30 -18.01
N GLN A 36 -5.21 -3.48 -17.50
CA GLN A 36 -4.95 -4.76 -18.15
C GLN A 36 -6.19 -5.64 -18.08
N SER A 37 -6.48 -6.31 -19.19
CA SER A 37 -7.51 -7.32 -19.28
C SER A 37 -6.97 -8.57 -19.97
N GLY A 38 -7.36 -9.75 -19.49
CA GLY A 38 -6.83 -11.02 -20.01
C GLY A 38 -7.05 -12.17 -19.03
N ALA A 39 -6.67 -13.40 -19.42
CA ALA A 39 -6.82 -14.55 -18.52
C ALA A 39 -5.86 -14.48 -17.32
N LEU A 40 -4.64 -14.00 -17.54
CA LEU A 40 -3.56 -13.92 -16.56
C LEU A 40 -2.97 -12.49 -16.58
N ASN A 41 -3.16 -11.71 -15.51
CA ASN A 41 -2.65 -10.34 -15.45
C ASN A 41 -1.75 -10.11 -14.23
N SER A 42 -0.71 -9.30 -14.42
CA SER A 42 0.19 -8.86 -13.35
C SER A 42 0.58 -7.39 -13.54
N GLN A 43 0.35 -6.57 -12.52
CA GLN A 43 0.66 -5.13 -12.49
C GLN A 43 1.44 -4.79 -11.23
N ALA A 44 2.43 -3.92 -11.42
CA ALA A 44 3.16 -3.32 -10.33
C ALA A 44 3.30 -1.81 -10.57
N ALA A 45 3.01 -1.00 -9.56
CA ALA A 45 3.31 0.43 -9.54
C ALA A 45 4.25 0.71 -8.38
N ASN A 46 5.38 1.35 -8.69
CA ASN A 46 6.35 1.79 -7.69
C ASN A 46 6.48 3.31 -7.84
N ILE A 47 5.94 4.04 -6.88
CA ILE A 47 5.82 5.50 -6.96
C ILE A 47 6.59 6.10 -5.80
N GLY A 48 7.69 6.77 -6.12
CA GLY A 48 8.47 7.51 -5.15
C GLY A 48 9.18 6.68 -4.09
N ASN A 49 9.42 5.39 -4.32
CA ASN A 49 10.18 4.55 -3.38
C ASN A 49 11.68 4.89 -3.42
N ALA A 50 12.36 4.75 -2.28
CA ALA A 50 13.79 4.99 -2.14
C ALA A 50 14.52 3.75 -1.56
N SER A 51 15.75 3.51 -2.01
CA SER A 51 16.61 2.42 -1.52
C SER A 51 18.08 2.85 -1.49
N GLY A 52 18.94 2.12 -0.78
CA GLY A 52 20.36 2.47 -0.66
C GLY A 52 20.53 3.82 0.03
N ALA A 53 21.29 4.76 -0.54
CA ALA A 53 21.38 6.15 -0.07
C ALA A 53 20.53 7.14 -0.91
N GLY A 54 19.60 6.62 -1.72
CA GLY A 54 18.79 7.41 -2.64
C GLY A 54 17.72 8.25 -1.95
N GLN A 55 17.33 9.34 -2.62
CA GLN A 55 16.24 10.22 -2.18
C GLN A 55 15.16 10.30 -3.26
N SER A 56 13.91 10.32 -2.83
CA SER A 56 12.76 10.43 -3.72
C SER A 56 11.77 11.47 -3.17
N ARG A 57 11.33 12.37 -4.05
CA ARG A 57 10.29 13.36 -3.79
C ARG A 57 9.22 13.26 -4.86
N VAL A 58 8.02 12.80 -4.52
CA VAL A 58 6.96 12.59 -5.52
C VAL A 58 5.64 13.20 -5.10
N THR A 59 4.99 13.87 -6.04
CA THR A 59 3.56 14.22 -5.93
C THR A 59 2.80 13.38 -6.94
N ALA A 60 1.87 12.54 -6.48
CA ALA A 60 1.08 11.65 -7.31
C ALA A 60 -0.42 11.94 -7.18
N ILE A 61 -1.06 12.45 -8.24
CA ILE A 61 -2.48 12.79 -8.26
C ILE A 61 -3.20 11.87 -9.25
N ASN A 62 -4.27 11.23 -8.82
CA ASN A 62 -5.08 10.29 -9.60
C ASN A 62 -4.25 9.15 -10.18
N THR A 63 -3.82 8.23 -9.31
CA THR A 63 -3.14 6.99 -9.72
C THR A 63 -4.13 5.85 -9.69
N LEU A 64 -4.35 5.22 -10.85
CA LEU A 64 -5.32 4.14 -11.03
C LEU A 64 -4.65 2.90 -11.63
N GLN A 65 -4.76 1.78 -10.93
CA GLN A 65 -4.47 0.46 -11.47
C GLN A 65 -5.75 -0.38 -11.54
N ASN A 66 -6.14 -0.76 -12.74
CA ASN A 66 -7.29 -1.63 -12.99
C ASN A 66 -6.83 -2.94 -13.63
N GLN A 67 -7.34 -4.06 -13.10
CA GLN A 67 -7.19 -5.38 -13.69
C GLN A 67 -8.52 -6.12 -13.75
N SER A 68 -8.77 -6.79 -14.87
CA SER A 68 -9.88 -7.74 -15.01
C SER A 68 -9.43 -9.02 -15.70
N GLY A 69 -9.83 -10.17 -15.17
CA GLY A 69 -9.34 -11.45 -15.69
C GLY A 69 -9.65 -12.66 -14.83
N ALA A 70 -9.22 -13.85 -15.23
CA ALA A 70 -9.44 -15.06 -14.43
C ALA A 70 -8.50 -15.11 -13.22
N LEU A 71 -7.21 -14.86 -13.45
CA LEU A 71 -6.18 -14.77 -12.41
C LEU A 71 -5.47 -13.43 -12.51
N ASN A 72 -5.52 -12.62 -11.45
CA ASN A 72 -4.83 -11.33 -11.46
C ASN A 72 -3.98 -11.10 -10.20
N ALA A 73 -2.93 -10.32 -10.36
CA ALA A 73 -2.04 -9.86 -9.30
C ALA A 73 -1.72 -8.37 -9.47
N GLN A 74 -2.06 -7.54 -8.47
CA GLN A 74 -1.65 -6.15 -8.43
C GLN A 74 -0.79 -5.86 -7.20
N SER A 75 0.25 -5.07 -7.40
CA SER A 75 1.02 -4.49 -6.31
C SER A 75 1.22 -3.00 -6.52
N MET A 76 1.09 -2.22 -5.45
CA MET A 76 1.44 -0.82 -5.43
C MET A 76 2.27 -0.48 -4.22
N ASN A 77 3.42 0.15 -4.47
CA ASN A 77 4.31 0.63 -3.44
C ASN A 77 4.46 2.13 -3.61
N LEU A 78 4.04 2.89 -2.60
CA LEU A 78 3.99 4.34 -2.62
C LEU A 78 4.84 4.90 -1.49
N GLY A 79 5.93 5.56 -1.84
CA GLY A 79 6.77 6.27 -0.88
C GLY A 79 7.48 5.39 0.15
N ASN A 80 7.76 4.12 -0.16
CA ASN A 80 8.47 3.23 0.75
C ASN A 80 9.99 3.52 0.74
N ALA A 81 10.65 3.32 1.88
CA ALA A 81 12.08 3.56 2.04
C ALA A 81 12.80 2.33 2.63
N THR A 82 13.94 1.96 2.04
CA THR A 82 14.78 0.84 2.52
C THR A 82 16.25 1.24 2.55
N GLY A 83 17.09 0.52 3.31
CA GLY A 83 18.52 0.88 3.43
C GLY A 83 18.69 2.21 4.16
N ALA A 84 19.43 3.17 3.64
CA ALA A 84 19.49 4.55 4.13
C ALA A 84 18.63 5.51 3.26
N GLY A 85 17.68 4.96 2.50
CA GLY A 85 16.90 5.71 1.52
C GLY A 85 15.92 6.66 2.18
N GLN A 86 15.62 7.77 1.51
CA GLN A 86 14.65 8.75 2.00
C GLN A 86 13.55 8.97 0.97
N SER A 87 12.30 8.77 1.39
CA SER A 87 11.13 9.00 0.55
C SER A 87 10.25 10.10 1.14
N ASN A 88 9.84 11.04 0.30
CA ASN A 88 8.85 12.05 0.61
C ASN A 88 7.77 12.03 -0.48
N VAL A 89 6.57 11.57 -0.14
CA VAL A 89 5.49 11.42 -1.14
C VAL A 89 4.20 12.03 -0.67
N THR A 90 3.58 12.82 -1.54
CA THR A 90 2.18 13.22 -1.40
C THR A 90 1.38 12.52 -2.48
N SER A 91 0.31 11.83 -2.09
CA SER A 91 -0.61 11.21 -3.04
C SER A 91 -2.06 11.56 -2.77
N ILE A 92 -2.79 11.84 -3.84
CA ILE A 92 -4.22 12.15 -3.81
C ILE A 92 -4.90 11.22 -4.81
N ASN A 93 -5.94 10.51 -4.36
CA ASN A 93 -6.72 9.55 -5.14
C ASN A 93 -5.84 8.43 -5.72
N THR A 94 -5.47 7.50 -4.85
CA THR A 94 -4.78 6.27 -5.23
C THR A 94 -5.75 5.10 -5.18
N LEU A 95 -5.95 4.45 -6.32
CA LEU A 95 -6.96 3.42 -6.49
C LEU A 95 -6.37 2.18 -7.17
N GLN A 96 -6.57 1.03 -6.53
CA GLN A 96 -6.34 -0.28 -7.12
C GLN A 96 -7.67 -1.04 -7.18
N ASN A 97 -8.13 -1.36 -8.38
CA ASN A 97 -9.30 -2.23 -8.57
C ASN A 97 -8.91 -3.50 -9.30
N GLN A 98 -9.43 -4.61 -8.80
CA GLN A 98 -9.24 -5.91 -9.40
C GLN A 98 -10.54 -6.71 -9.39
N SER A 99 -10.90 -7.27 -10.55
CA SER A 99 -12.04 -8.18 -10.68
C SER A 99 -11.63 -9.49 -11.36
N GLY A 100 -12.09 -10.63 -10.84
CA GLY A 100 -11.70 -11.92 -11.39
C GLY A 100 -12.10 -13.13 -10.58
N ALA A 101 -11.69 -14.33 -10.98
CA ALA A 101 -11.97 -15.54 -10.20
C ALA A 101 -10.99 -15.70 -9.04
N LEU A 102 -9.69 -15.53 -9.30
CA LEU A 102 -8.60 -15.59 -8.33
C LEU A 102 -7.79 -14.30 -8.34
N ASN A 103 -7.69 -13.64 -7.19
CA ASN A 103 -7.13 -12.31 -7.14
C ASN A 103 -6.20 -12.11 -5.94
N ARG A 104 -5.06 -11.45 -6.17
CA ARG A 104 -4.14 -10.99 -5.13
C ARG A 104 -3.81 -9.51 -5.29
N GLN A 105 -4.09 -8.70 -4.27
CA GLN A 105 -3.67 -7.30 -4.23
C GLN A 105 -2.78 -7.03 -3.01
N ALA A 106 -1.75 -6.22 -3.23
CA ALA A 106 -0.91 -5.68 -2.18
C ALA A 106 -0.73 -4.17 -2.38
N MET A 107 -0.90 -3.40 -1.31
CA MET A 107 -0.53 -1.98 -1.30
C MET A 107 0.30 -1.67 -0.08
N ASN A 108 1.44 -1.04 -0.30
CA ASN A 108 2.33 -0.59 0.76
C ASN A 108 2.56 0.89 0.61
N VAL A 109 2.20 1.66 1.63
CA VAL A 109 2.28 3.11 1.62
C VAL A 109 3.14 3.57 2.78
N GLY A 110 4.22 4.26 2.46
CA GLY A 110 5.08 4.91 3.43
C GLY A 110 5.80 3.96 4.40
N ASN A 111 5.96 2.68 4.07
CA ASN A 111 6.70 1.75 4.92
C ASN A 111 8.21 2.04 4.89
N ALA A 112 8.90 1.81 6.01
CA ALA A 112 10.33 2.04 6.16
C ALA A 112 11.05 0.81 6.73
N SER A 113 12.23 0.46 6.19
CA SER A 113 13.07 -0.61 6.75
C SER A 113 14.57 -0.31 6.67
N GLY A 114 15.39 -1.05 7.43
CA GLY A 114 16.82 -0.77 7.54
C GLY A 114 17.04 0.50 8.36
N SER A 115 17.70 1.51 7.80
CA SER A 115 17.78 2.88 8.33
C SER A 115 16.93 3.87 7.49
N GLY A 116 15.97 3.35 6.71
CA GLY A 116 15.23 4.14 5.72
C GLY A 116 14.28 5.10 6.39
N VAL A 117 14.02 6.24 5.74
CA VAL A 117 13.12 7.27 6.25
C VAL A 117 12.03 7.54 5.22
N SER A 118 10.78 7.41 5.66
CA SER A 118 9.61 7.59 4.82
C SER A 118 8.70 8.66 5.41
N HIS A 119 8.37 9.67 4.61
CA HIS A 119 7.37 10.68 4.92
C HIS A 119 6.31 10.66 3.83
N VAL A 120 5.10 10.23 4.18
CA VAL A 120 4.03 10.09 3.20
C VAL A 120 2.76 10.75 3.69
N THR A 121 2.09 11.46 2.79
CA THR A 121 0.71 11.90 2.97
C THR A 121 -0.13 11.28 1.87
N THR A 122 -1.19 10.56 2.22
CA THR A 122 -2.18 10.07 1.27
C THR A 122 -3.58 10.55 1.61
N ILE A 123 -4.31 10.93 0.58
CA ILE A 123 -5.73 11.29 0.65
C ILE A 123 -6.47 10.40 -0.34
N ASN A 124 -7.48 9.69 0.15
CA ASN A 124 -8.30 8.73 -0.60
C ASN A 124 -7.43 7.60 -1.18
N THR A 125 -7.13 6.62 -0.33
CA THR A 125 -6.43 5.39 -0.72
C THR A 125 -7.44 4.25 -0.72
N LEU A 126 -7.69 3.66 -1.90
CA LEU A 126 -8.73 2.66 -2.08
C LEU A 126 -8.18 1.40 -2.73
N GLN A 127 -8.40 0.27 -2.09
CA GLN A 127 -8.19 -1.06 -2.66
C GLN A 127 -9.53 -1.79 -2.75
N ASN A 128 -9.99 -2.07 -3.97
CA ASN A 128 -11.19 -2.86 -4.19
C ASN A 128 -10.84 -4.16 -4.91
N GLN A 129 -11.43 -5.25 -4.43
CA GLN A 129 -11.30 -6.54 -5.06
C GLN A 129 -12.63 -7.29 -5.08
N SER A 130 -12.98 -7.87 -6.23
CA SER A 130 -14.17 -8.72 -6.37
C SER A 130 -13.82 -10.03 -7.07
N GLY A 131 -14.34 -11.15 -6.54
CA GLY A 131 -14.05 -12.47 -7.10
C GLY A 131 -14.48 -13.65 -6.26
N ALA A 132 -14.13 -14.87 -6.68
CA ALA A 132 -14.43 -16.07 -5.89
C ALA A 132 -13.40 -16.27 -4.76
N LEU A 133 -12.12 -16.18 -5.10
CA LEU A 133 -10.98 -16.38 -4.20
C LEU A 133 -10.12 -15.12 -4.21
N ASN A 134 -10.00 -14.47 -3.06
CA ASN A 134 -9.40 -13.15 -3.00
C ASN A 134 -8.47 -13.01 -1.80
N SER A 135 -7.27 -12.46 -2.01
CA SER A 135 -6.35 -12.08 -0.96
C SER A 135 -5.94 -10.62 -1.12
N GLN A 136 -6.21 -9.79 -0.11
CA GLN A 136 -5.76 -8.40 -0.06
C GLN A 136 -4.85 -8.16 1.14
N SER A 137 -3.82 -7.36 0.92
CA SER A 137 -2.96 -6.84 1.98
C SER A 137 -2.72 -5.36 1.79
N MET A 138 -2.80 -4.62 2.89
CA MET A 138 -2.46 -3.21 2.94
C MET A 138 -1.50 -2.93 4.10
N GLY A 139 -0.34 -2.38 3.80
CA GLY A 139 0.63 -1.91 4.80
C GLY A 139 0.72 -0.39 4.77
N LEU A 140 0.41 0.27 5.88
CA LEU A 140 0.42 1.71 6.02
C LEU A 140 1.41 2.13 7.09
N GLY A 141 2.51 2.74 6.68
CA GLY A 141 3.45 3.38 7.59
C GLY A 141 4.16 2.43 8.56
N ASN A 142 4.36 1.16 8.19
CA ASN A 142 5.05 0.20 9.04
C ASN A 142 6.57 0.47 9.05
N ALA A 143 7.24 0.17 10.16
CA ALA A 143 8.68 0.37 10.31
C ALA A 143 9.41 -0.89 10.80
N ALA A 144 10.56 -1.23 10.22
CA ALA A 144 11.37 -2.38 10.64
C ALA A 144 12.86 -2.02 10.73
N GLY A 145 13.62 -2.74 11.54
CA GLY A 145 15.04 -2.42 11.78
C GLY A 145 15.17 -1.08 12.51
N ALA A 146 15.98 -0.14 12.02
CA ALA A 146 16.03 1.25 12.45
C ALA A 146 15.21 2.20 11.55
N GLY A 147 14.26 1.66 10.77
CA GLY A 147 13.46 2.42 9.83
C GLY A 147 12.56 3.43 10.53
N GLN A 148 12.30 4.55 9.87
CA GLN A 148 11.43 5.62 10.38
C GLN A 148 10.31 5.88 9.37
N SER A 149 9.07 5.68 9.79
CA SER A 149 7.90 5.96 8.98
C SER A 149 7.05 7.05 9.63
N ASN A 150 6.74 8.09 8.86
CA ASN A 150 5.83 9.16 9.22
C ASN A 150 4.73 9.21 8.15
N LEU A 151 3.54 8.71 8.46
CA LEU A 151 2.42 8.62 7.52
C LEU A 151 1.22 9.43 8.01
N THR A 152 0.65 10.25 7.13
CA THR A 152 -0.72 10.75 7.27
C THR A 152 -1.59 10.10 6.20
N ALA A 153 -2.56 9.29 6.62
CA ALA A 153 -3.50 8.62 5.71
C ALA A 153 -4.92 9.10 6.02
N ILE A 154 -5.55 9.76 5.05
CA ILE A 154 -6.93 10.24 5.14
C ILE A 154 -7.77 9.45 4.16
N ASN A 155 -8.87 8.85 4.65
CA ASN A 155 -9.78 8.00 3.90
C ASN A 155 -9.05 6.81 3.28
N THR A 156 -8.72 5.83 4.11
CA THR A 156 -8.19 4.55 3.65
C THR A 156 -9.33 3.53 3.66
N LEU A 157 -9.57 2.91 2.52
CA LEU A 157 -10.65 1.96 2.34
C LEU A 157 -10.13 0.70 1.64
N GLN A 158 -10.37 -0.45 2.26
CA GLN A 158 -10.06 -1.76 1.72
C GLN A 158 -11.35 -2.57 1.64
N ASN A 159 -11.87 -2.76 0.43
CA ASN A 159 -13.11 -3.50 0.19
C ASN A 159 -12.84 -4.80 -0.54
N GLN A 160 -13.53 -5.86 -0.12
CA GLN A 160 -13.49 -7.14 -0.80
C GLN A 160 -14.87 -7.80 -0.83
N SER A 161 -15.22 -8.39 -1.98
CA SER A 161 -16.42 -9.21 -2.12
C SER A 161 -16.10 -10.55 -2.77
N GLY A 162 -16.66 -11.64 -2.21
CA GLY A 162 -16.38 -12.99 -2.72
C GLY A 162 -16.72 -14.15 -1.78
N ALA A 163 -16.47 -15.37 -2.22
CA ALA A 163 -16.85 -16.58 -1.48
C ALA A 163 -15.77 -17.10 -0.51
N LEU A 164 -14.51 -16.72 -0.69
CA LEU A 164 -13.36 -17.12 0.13
C LEU A 164 -12.34 -15.97 0.12
N ASN A 165 -12.46 -15.10 1.11
CA ASN A 165 -11.72 -13.85 1.16
C ASN A 165 -10.76 -13.80 2.35
N ALA A 166 -9.51 -13.39 2.12
CA ALA A 166 -8.56 -13.04 3.15
C ALA A 166 -8.14 -11.57 3.01
N GLN A 167 -8.34 -10.78 4.05
CA GLN A 167 -7.91 -9.38 4.12
C GLN A 167 -7.00 -9.16 5.31
N SER A 168 -5.93 -8.41 5.07
CA SER A 168 -5.05 -7.91 6.11
C SER A 168 -4.79 -6.41 5.92
N MET A 169 -4.86 -5.67 7.02
CA MET A 169 -4.43 -4.28 7.08
C MET A 169 -3.49 -4.11 8.26
N ASN A 170 -2.30 -3.61 8.00
CA ASN A 170 -1.26 -3.35 8.99
C ASN A 170 -0.95 -1.86 8.98
N VAL A 171 -1.27 -1.17 10.06
CA VAL A 171 -1.07 0.27 10.20
C VAL A 171 -0.07 0.52 11.31
N ALA A 172 1.00 1.23 11.00
CA ALA A 172 1.99 1.70 11.96
C ALA A 172 2.69 0.62 12.79
N ASN A 173 2.75 -0.63 12.33
CA ASN A 173 3.40 -1.67 13.11
C ASN A 173 4.92 -1.53 13.05
N THR A 174 5.60 -1.79 14.16
CA THR A 174 7.04 -1.69 14.28
C THR A 174 7.70 -2.98 14.75
N SER A 175 8.93 -3.21 14.26
CA SER A 175 9.79 -4.29 14.71
C SER A 175 11.26 -3.85 14.77
N GLY A 176 12.05 -4.48 15.64
CA GLY A 176 13.45 -4.10 15.84
C GLY A 176 13.56 -2.82 16.66
N SER A 177 14.20 -1.78 16.14
CA SER A 177 14.28 -0.43 16.71
C SER A 177 13.50 0.59 15.87
N GLY A 178 12.49 0.13 15.11
CA GLY A 178 11.80 0.93 14.11
C GLY A 178 10.86 1.93 14.76
N VAL A 179 10.71 3.10 14.15
CA VAL A 179 9.81 4.14 14.64
C VAL A 179 8.72 4.38 13.61
N SER A 180 7.47 4.25 14.02
CA SER A 180 6.32 4.59 13.20
C SER A 180 5.48 5.65 13.90
N ARG A 181 5.14 6.71 13.16
CA ARG A 181 4.19 7.74 13.55
C ARG A 181 3.13 7.85 12.47
N VAL A 182 1.90 7.45 12.81
CA VAL A 182 0.82 7.42 11.84
C VAL A 182 -0.39 8.17 12.35
N THR A 183 -0.89 9.09 11.53
CA THR A 183 -2.23 9.65 11.66
C THR A 183 -3.12 9.02 10.60
N ALA A 184 -4.06 8.18 11.03
CA ALA A 184 -5.00 7.49 10.16
C ALA A 184 -6.43 8.00 10.45
N ILE A 185 -7.01 8.72 9.51
CA ILE A 185 -8.37 9.27 9.60
C ILE A 185 -9.26 8.51 8.61
N ASN A 186 -10.35 7.94 9.10
CA ASN A 186 -11.29 7.10 8.36
C ASN A 186 -10.60 5.90 7.72
N THR A 187 -10.33 4.88 8.53
CA THR A 187 -9.77 3.61 8.08
C THR A 187 -10.86 2.55 8.11
N LEU A 188 -11.33 2.15 6.93
CA LEU A 188 -12.40 1.18 6.75
C LEU A 188 -11.88 -0.08 6.07
N GLN A 189 -12.20 -1.23 6.64
CA GLN A 189 -11.98 -2.54 6.04
C GLN A 189 -13.32 -3.26 5.95
N ASN A 190 -13.86 -3.37 4.74
CA ASN A 190 -15.16 -3.99 4.49
C ASN A 190 -15.01 -5.29 3.73
N GLN A 191 -15.83 -6.27 4.09
CA GLN A 191 -15.90 -7.53 3.39
C GLN A 191 -17.32 -8.08 3.32
N SER A 192 -17.63 -8.72 2.20
CA SER A 192 -18.91 -9.39 2.01
C SER A 192 -18.73 -10.78 1.38
N GLY A 193 -19.54 -11.73 1.86
CA GLY A 193 -19.67 -13.08 1.30
C GLY A 193 -19.45 -14.18 2.35
N ALA A 194 -18.95 -15.35 1.95
CA ALA A 194 -18.78 -16.50 2.84
C ALA A 194 -17.31 -16.76 3.20
N LEU A 195 -17.04 -17.51 4.27
CA LEU A 195 -15.71 -18.06 4.60
C LEU A 195 -14.61 -17.02 4.64
N ASN A 196 -14.94 -15.86 5.17
CA ASN A 196 -14.09 -14.70 5.09
C ASN A 196 -13.20 -14.56 6.34
N ARG A 197 -11.95 -14.11 6.14
CA ARG A 197 -11.01 -13.75 7.20
C ARG A 197 -10.58 -12.28 7.06
N GLN A 198 -10.71 -11.51 8.13
CA GLN A 198 -10.17 -10.15 8.23
C GLN A 198 -9.23 -10.05 9.43
N ALA A 199 -8.10 -9.42 9.18
CA ALA A 199 -7.19 -8.98 10.22
C ALA A 199 -6.87 -7.49 10.02
N MET A 200 -6.97 -6.72 11.09
CA MET A 200 -6.45 -5.37 11.16
C MET A 200 -5.53 -5.30 12.37
N THR A 201 -4.30 -4.86 12.14
CA THR A 201 -3.32 -4.66 13.20
C THR A 201 -2.85 -3.22 13.16
N ILE A 202 -3.04 -2.50 14.25
CA ILE A 202 -2.74 -1.07 14.34
C ILE A 202 -1.80 -0.82 15.51
N GLY A 203 -0.66 -0.22 15.22
CA GLY A 203 0.23 0.33 16.22
C GLY A 203 0.89 -0.70 17.12
N ASN A 204 1.07 -1.93 16.64
CA ASN A 204 1.81 -2.93 17.40
C ASN A 204 3.31 -2.66 17.30
N ALA A 205 4.03 -2.84 18.40
CA ALA A 205 5.46 -2.69 18.47
C ALA A 205 6.12 -3.99 18.97
N SER A 206 7.26 -4.35 18.41
CA SER A 206 8.06 -5.49 18.88
C SER A 206 9.54 -5.11 19.03
N GLY A 207 10.19 -5.64 20.06
CA GLY A 207 11.57 -5.30 20.40
C GLY A 207 11.70 -3.89 21.01
N ALA A 208 12.62 -3.08 20.51
CA ALA A 208 12.77 -1.66 20.89
C ALA A 208 11.95 -0.71 19.99
N GLY A 209 11.02 -1.24 19.20
CA GLY A 209 10.22 -0.46 18.26
C GLY A 209 9.27 0.50 18.98
N GLN A 210 8.99 1.64 18.35
CA GLN A 210 8.05 2.63 18.87
C GLN A 210 6.96 2.89 17.85
N SER A 211 5.71 2.60 18.21
CA SER A 211 4.56 2.96 17.40
C SER A 211 3.74 4.04 18.08
N HIS A 212 3.50 5.14 17.36
CA HIS A 212 2.61 6.22 17.78
C HIS A 212 1.50 6.34 16.74
N VAL A 213 0.25 6.05 17.15
CA VAL A 213 -0.89 6.07 16.25
C VAL A 213 -1.98 7.00 16.75
N THR A 214 -2.40 7.91 15.88
CA THR A 214 -3.67 8.63 16.00
C THR A 214 -4.64 8.03 14.99
N ALA A 215 -5.54 7.15 15.46
CA ALA A 215 -6.56 6.53 14.63
C ALA A 215 -7.94 7.16 14.92
N ILE A 216 -8.51 7.83 13.93
CA ILE A 216 -9.85 8.44 14.02
C ILE A 216 -10.75 7.69 13.05
N ASN A 217 -11.88 7.16 13.55
CA ASN A 217 -12.85 6.37 12.78
C ASN A 217 -12.23 5.14 12.10
N THR A 218 -11.89 4.14 12.92
CA THR A 218 -11.47 2.82 12.43
C THR A 218 -12.66 1.88 12.48
N LEU A 219 -12.99 1.26 11.34
CA LEU A 219 -14.10 0.35 11.23
C LEU A 219 -13.70 -0.91 10.46
N GLN A 220 -14.03 -2.06 11.04
CA GLN A 220 -14.05 -3.34 10.35
C GLN A 220 -15.50 -3.80 10.21
N ASN A 221 -15.93 -4.05 8.98
CA ASN A 221 -17.27 -4.54 8.70
C ASN A 221 -17.19 -5.83 7.90
N GLN A 222 -17.98 -6.81 8.29
CA GLN A 222 -18.09 -8.08 7.60
C GLN A 222 -19.55 -8.52 7.54
N SER A 223 -19.95 -8.97 6.36
CA SER A 223 -21.29 -9.51 6.12
C SER A 223 -21.22 -10.87 5.44
N GLY A 224 -22.21 -11.73 5.72
CA GLY A 224 -22.36 -13.09 5.19
C GLY A 224 -22.04 -14.19 6.21
N ALA A 225 -21.64 -15.38 5.77
CA ALA A 225 -21.61 -16.59 6.60
C ALA A 225 -20.19 -17.12 6.86
N LEU A 226 -19.95 -17.70 8.05
CA LEU A 226 -18.69 -18.36 8.44
C LEU A 226 -17.48 -17.41 8.38
N ASN A 227 -17.61 -16.34 9.13
CA ASN A 227 -16.81 -15.14 9.04
C ASN A 227 -15.92 -15.00 10.29
N ALA A 228 -14.64 -14.68 10.11
CA ALA A 228 -13.69 -14.43 11.19
C ALA A 228 -13.08 -13.04 11.06
N GLN A 229 -13.11 -12.28 12.16
CA GLN A 229 -12.53 -10.95 12.25
C GLN A 229 -11.57 -10.87 13.44
N SER A 230 -10.48 -10.13 13.24
CA SER A 230 -9.58 -9.76 14.31
C SER A 230 -9.15 -8.31 14.14
N MET A 231 -9.17 -7.57 15.25
CA MET A 231 -8.57 -6.25 15.37
C MET A 231 -7.60 -6.29 16.55
N ASN A 232 -6.32 -6.03 16.28
CA ASN A 232 -5.28 -5.91 17.28
C ASN A 232 -4.79 -4.47 17.29
N VAL A 233 -4.84 -3.80 18.44
CA VAL A 233 -4.45 -2.39 18.55
C VAL A 233 -3.50 -2.19 19.72
N GLY A 234 -2.33 -1.63 19.46
CA GLY A 234 -1.40 -1.15 20.49
C GLY A 234 -0.69 -2.25 21.28
N ASN A 235 -0.51 -3.44 20.72
CA ASN A 235 0.22 -4.50 21.42
C ASN A 235 1.74 -4.25 21.35
N ALA A 236 2.41 -4.26 22.49
CA ALA A 236 3.88 -4.24 22.59
C ALA A 236 4.40 -5.59 23.07
N GLN A 237 5.44 -6.13 22.41
CA GLN A 237 6.09 -7.42 22.74
C GLN A 237 7.61 -7.32 22.79
#